data_AF-A0A2N0HP67-F1
#
_entry.id   AF-A0A2N0HP67-F1
#
_cell.length_a   1.000
_cell.length_b   1.000
_cell.length_c   1.000
_cell.angle_alpha   90.00
_cell.angle_beta   90.00
_cell.angle_gamma   90.00
#
_symmetry.space_group_name_H-M   'P 1'
#
loop_
_entity.id
_entity.type
_entity.pdbx_description
1 polymer ?
#
loop_
_entity_poly.entity_id
_entity_poly.type
_entity_poly.pdbx_seq_one_letter_code
_entity_poly.pdbx_strand_id
1 'polypeptide(L)'
;MARLIQPLRRQLLRLTGALLCSPVLARAAGGGLPDAVRQRILATLDAPLPTVLNVHHLALIRRFNIGWSPVESGAPMLNPVYPLGKGDTLQLAMQAIASKDAALAAQRLMEAALLLPHFVQMADLKPGSYANGKAPFTLTARHLTLLRQQSWMTLEMLGMGVEDYLAEGFWPTPSVDGKRPYGDFTNYPVEMAQALGLPVRKEADGSLAITPALRMELQALHQQTMAALQVFVREAGLRRNTV
;
A
#
# COMPACT_ATOMS: atom_id res chain seq x y z
N MET A 1 42.94 0.19 -5.85
CA MET A 1 42.10 -0.97 -5.48
C MET A 1 41.00 -0.57 -4.50
N ALA A 2 40.00 0.21 -4.93
CA ALA A 2 38.88 0.63 -4.06
C ALA A 2 37.64 1.05 -4.86
N ARG A 3 37.25 0.25 -5.87
CA ARG A 3 36.06 0.54 -6.72
C ARG A 3 35.18 -0.68 -7.04
N LEU A 4 35.25 -1.75 -6.24
CA LEU A 4 34.45 -2.97 -6.49
C LEU A 4 33.53 -3.42 -5.35
N ILE A 5 33.45 -2.66 -4.24
CA ILE A 5 32.76 -3.13 -3.01
C ILE A 5 31.33 -2.55 -2.86
N GLN A 6 30.97 -1.49 -3.62
CA GLN A 6 29.64 -0.88 -3.54
C GLN A 6 28.48 -1.64 -4.22
N PRO A 7 28.62 -2.39 -5.33
CA PRO A 7 27.46 -3.03 -5.96
C PRO A 7 26.96 -4.25 -5.18
N LEU A 8 27.85 -4.95 -4.46
CA LEU A 8 27.52 -6.13 -3.65
C LEU A 8 26.67 -5.79 -2.42
N ARG A 9 26.85 -4.60 -1.84
CA ARG A 9 26.07 -4.16 -0.66
C ARG A 9 24.62 -3.80 -1.01
N ARG A 10 24.37 -3.37 -2.25
CA ARG A 10 23.01 -3.15 -2.78
C ARG A 10 22.30 -4.44 -3.17
N GLN A 11 23.02 -5.49 -3.56
CA GLN A 11 22.45 -6.81 -3.84
C GLN A 11 22.03 -7.56 -2.57
N LEU A 12 22.73 -7.37 -1.46
CA LEU A 12 22.36 -8.00 -0.17
C LEU A 12 21.08 -7.41 0.47
N LEU A 13 20.73 -6.15 0.16
CA LEU A 13 19.45 -5.55 0.54
C LEU A 13 18.27 -5.97 -0.36
N ARG A 14 18.55 -6.58 -1.53
CA ARG A 14 17.51 -7.14 -2.42
C ARG A 14 16.97 -8.49 -1.96
N LEU A 15 17.63 -9.15 -1.02
CA LEU A 15 17.24 -10.49 -0.55
C LEU A 15 16.45 -10.47 0.77
N THR A 16 16.61 -9.47 1.64
CA THR A 16 15.89 -9.46 2.94
C THR A 16 14.43 -9.02 2.85
N GLY A 17 14.03 -8.24 1.83
CA GLY A 17 12.62 -7.93 1.57
C GLY A 17 11.85 -9.07 0.89
N ALA A 18 12.54 -9.92 0.12
CA ALA A 18 11.94 -11.05 -0.58
C ALA A 18 11.84 -12.33 0.27
N LEU A 19 12.64 -12.46 1.35
CA LEU A 19 12.77 -13.71 2.12
C LEU A 19 11.77 -13.89 3.27
N LEU A 20 10.81 -12.99 3.48
CA LEU A 20 9.74 -13.17 4.49
C LEU A 20 8.36 -13.51 3.89
N CYS A 21 8.25 -13.54 2.56
CA CYS A 21 7.21 -14.34 1.91
C CYS A 21 7.84 -15.70 1.57
N SER A 22 7.44 -16.76 2.27
CA SER A 22 7.93 -18.11 1.99
C SER A 22 7.89 -18.39 0.47
N PRO A 23 8.98 -18.92 -0.13
CA PRO A 23 9.00 -19.27 -1.56
C PRO A 23 8.06 -20.44 -1.92
N VAL A 24 7.21 -20.88 -0.99
CA VAL A 24 6.34 -22.06 -1.10
C VAL A 24 4.98 -21.74 -1.74
N LEU A 25 4.71 -20.49 -2.12
CA LEU A 25 3.51 -20.15 -2.93
C LEU A 25 3.82 -19.29 -4.17
N ALA A 26 5.04 -19.37 -4.71
CA ALA A 26 5.38 -18.80 -6.03
C ALA A 26 4.98 -19.76 -7.16
N ARG A 27 3.70 -20.11 -7.22
CA ARG A 27 3.02 -20.64 -8.43
C ARG A 27 1.54 -20.28 -8.35
N ALA A 28 1.26 -18.98 -8.32
CA ALA A 28 -0.09 -18.42 -8.42
C ALA A 28 -0.28 -17.64 -9.73
N ALA A 29 0.20 -18.22 -10.84
CA ALA A 29 -0.20 -17.91 -12.21
C ALA A 29 0.35 -19.02 -13.11
N GLY A 30 -0.40 -20.13 -13.23
CA GLY A 30 -0.08 -21.18 -14.19
C GLY A 30 -0.30 -20.65 -15.61
N GLY A 31 0.76 -20.12 -16.21
CA GLY A 31 0.72 -19.32 -17.43
C GLY A 31 0.89 -17.85 -17.08
N GLY A 32 2.03 -17.25 -17.41
CA GLY A 32 2.25 -15.81 -17.19
C GLY A 32 1.16 -14.96 -17.87
N LEU A 33 1.03 -13.70 -17.45
CA LEU A 33 0.09 -12.78 -18.07
C LEU A 33 0.25 -12.76 -19.60
N PRO A 34 -0.85 -12.78 -20.38
CA PRO A 34 -0.77 -12.64 -21.83
C PRO A 34 0.03 -11.39 -22.23
N ASP A 35 0.78 -11.45 -23.33
CA ASP A 35 1.67 -10.35 -23.74
C ASP A 35 0.93 -9.02 -23.88
N ALA A 36 -0.28 -9.03 -24.47
CA ALA A 36 -1.10 -7.83 -24.60
C ALA A 36 -1.46 -7.21 -23.23
N VAL A 37 -1.67 -8.04 -22.20
CA VAL A 37 -1.95 -7.59 -20.83
C VAL A 37 -0.67 -7.03 -20.19
N ARG A 38 0.46 -7.72 -20.34
CA ARG A 38 1.77 -7.24 -19.85
C ARG A 38 2.12 -5.88 -20.45
N GLN A 39 2.04 -5.76 -21.77
CA GLN A 39 2.34 -4.50 -22.47
C GLN A 39 1.39 -3.38 -22.04
N ARG A 40 0.11 -3.70 -21.79
CA ARG A 40 -0.83 -2.71 -21.27
C ARG A 40 -0.46 -2.24 -19.87
N ILE A 41 -0.02 -3.13 -18.98
CA ILE A 41 0.45 -2.76 -17.64
C ILE A 41 1.64 -1.80 -17.74
N LEU A 42 2.67 -2.16 -18.51
CA LEU A 42 3.86 -1.33 -18.71
C LEU A 42 3.47 0.06 -19.22
N ALA A 43 2.70 0.12 -20.32
CA ALA A 43 2.24 1.38 -20.89
C ALA A 43 1.38 2.22 -19.92
N THR A 44 0.67 1.59 -18.98
CA THR A 44 -0.12 2.29 -17.96
C THR A 44 0.76 2.92 -16.90
N LEU A 45 1.83 2.24 -16.50
CA LEU A 45 2.77 2.73 -15.47
C LEU A 45 3.71 3.82 -16.01
N ASP A 46 3.97 3.81 -17.32
CA ASP A 46 4.72 4.87 -18.01
C ASP A 46 3.86 6.10 -18.35
N ALA A 47 2.53 5.98 -18.27
CA ALA A 47 1.62 7.08 -18.58
C ALA A 47 1.43 8.01 -17.37
N PRO A 48 1.08 9.30 -17.61
CA PRO A 48 0.63 10.17 -16.54
C PRO A 48 -0.59 9.58 -15.81
N LEU A 49 -0.63 9.74 -14.49
CA LEU A 49 -1.75 9.29 -13.67
C LEU A 49 -3.07 9.92 -14.16
N PRO A 50 -4.18 9.16 -14.22
CA PRO A 50 -5.47 9.75 -14.54
C PRO A 50 -5.84 10.87 -13.55
N THR A 51 -6.30 11.99 -14.07
CA THR A 51 -6.75 13.13 -13.26
C THR A 51 -8.14 12.93 -12.66
N VAL A 52 -8.87 11.89 -13.10
CA VAL A 52 -10.22 11.57 -12.66
C VAL A 52 -10.31 10.11 -12.21
N LEU A 53 -10.83 9.92 -11.00
CA LEU A 53 -11.21 8.62 -10.46
C LEU A 53 -12.61 8.25 -10.96
N ASN A 54 -12.66 7.37 -11.98
CA ASN A 54 -13.91 6.94 -12.59
C ASN A 54 -14.57 5.76 -11.82
N VAL A 55 -15.75 5.35 -12.29
CA VAL A 55 -16.52 4.27 -11.67
C VAL A 55 -15.80 2.92 -11.66
N HIS A 56 -14.98 2.61 -12.66
CA HIS A 56 -14.17 1.39 -12.68
C HIS A 56 -13.07 1.43 -11.62
N HIS A 57 -12.38 2.58 -11.47
CA HIS A 57 -11.36 2.75 -10.42
C HIS A 57 -11.98 2.56 -9.05
N LEU A 58 -13.13 3.18 -8.79
CA LEU A 58 -13.83 3.03 -7.51
C LEU A 58 -14.29 1.58 -7.26
N ALA A 59 -14.81 0.89 -8.28
CA ALA A 59 -15.22 -0.50 -8.16
C ALA A 59 -14.06 -1.43 -7.80
N LEU A 60 -12.86 -1.14 -8.31
CA LEU A 60 -11.63 -1.88 -8.00
C LEU A 60 -11.09 -1.53 -6.60
N ILE A 61 -11.00 -0.24 -6.25
CA ILE A 61 -10.53 0.21 -4.93
C ILE A 61 -11.35 -0.43 -3.80
N ARG A 62 -12.67 -0.52 -3.96
CA ARG A 62 -13.56 -1.18 -2.98
C ARG A 62 -13.28 -2.66 -2.76
N ARG A 63 -12.58 -3.30 -3.69
CA ARG A 63 -12.20 -4.71 -3.64
C ARG A 63 -10.73 -4.91 -3.28
N PHE A 64 -9.98 -3.83 -3.04
CA PHE A 64 -8.58 -3.95 -2.65
C PHE A 64 -8.41 -4.78 -1.39
N ASN A 65 -7.45 -5.69 -1.48
CA ASN A 65 -7.00 -6.55 -0.40
C ASN A 65 -5.74 -5.92 0.19
N ILE A 66 -5.88 -5.34 1.37
CA ILE A 66 -4.80 -4.65 2.06
C ILE A 66 -4.02 -5.68 2.89
N GLY A 67 -2.72 -5.69 2.70
CA GLY A 67 -1.77 -6.49 3.46
C GLY A 67 -0.87 -5.64 4.36
N TRP A 68 0.13 -6.29 4.95
CA TRP A 68 1.17 -5.66 5.75
C TRP A 68 2.52 -5.85 5.07
N SER A 69 3.21 -4.74 4.79
CA SER A 69 4.61 -4.78 4.34
C SER A 69 5.50 -5.26 5.48
N PRO A 70 6.36 -6.27 5.27
CA PRO A 70 7.24 -6.80 6.32
C PRO A 70 8.52 -5.98 6.53
N VAL A 71 8.70 -4.86 5.82
CA VAL A 71 9.94 -4.08 5.85
C VAL A 71 10.04 -3.26 7.13
N GLU A 72 11.11 -3.45 7.92
CA GLU A 72 11.42 -2.68 9.13
C GLU A 72 10.28 -2.72 10.17
N SER A 73 9.61 -1.60 10.41
CA SER A 73 8.44 -1.55 11.31
C SER A 73 7.17 -2.09 10.64
N GLY A 74 7.20 -2.16 9.31
CA GLY A 74 6.09 -2.48 8.45
C GLY A 74 5.08 -1.34 8.33
N ALA A 75 4.17 -1.51 7.38
CA ALA A 75 3.08 -0.58 7.15
C ALA A 75 1.99 -1.24 6.28
N PRO A 76 0.76 -0.71 6.25
CA PRO A 76 -0.26 -1.17 5.31
C PRO A 76 0.20 -1.03 3.86
N MET A 77 -0.12 -2.02 3.02
CA MET A 77 0.16 -2.00 1.59
C MET A 77 -0.98 -2.62 0.79
N LEU A 78 -1.12 -2.27 -0.49
CA LEU A 78 -1.93 -3.08 -1.40
C LEU A 78 -1.19 -4.40 -1.63
N ASN A 79 -1.88 -5.54 -1.43
CA ASN A 79 -1.23 -6.85 -1.52
C ASN A 79 -0.73 -7.11 -2.96
N PRO A 80 0.58 -7.29 -3.19
CA PRO A 80 1.11 -7.45 -4.55
C PRO A 80 0.83 -8.83 -5.13
N VAL A 81 0.60 -9.85 -4.31
CA VAL A 81 0.30 -11.21 -4.79
C VAL A 81 -1.17 -11.33 -5.19
N TYR A 82 -2.05 -10.74 -4.38
CA TYR A 82 -3.50 -10.88 -4.50
C TYR A 82 -4.19 -9.52 -4.24
N PRO A 83 -4.04 -8.51 -5.12
CA PRO A 83 -4.54 -7.16 -4.85
C PRO A 83 -6.06 -7.08 -4.77
N LEU A 84 -6.80 -8.05 -5.34
CA LEU A 84 -8.25 -8.15 -5.25
C LEU A 84 -8.74 -9.33 -4.39
N GLY A 85 -7.83 -9.93 -3.61
CA GLY A 85 -8.10 -11.14 -2.83
C GLY A 85 -7.67 -12.42 -3.55
N LYS A 86 -7.83 -13.57 -2.86
CA LYS A 86 -7.40 -14.88 -3.38
C LYS A 86 -8.13 -15.22 -4.68
N GLY A 87 -7.38 -15.71 -5.67
CA GLY A 87 -7.91 -16.12 -6.98
C GLY A 87 -7.14 -15.47 -8.13
N ASP A 88 -7.67 -15.64 -9.35
CA ASP A 88 -7.14 -14.95 -10.53
C ASP A 88 -7.50 -13.46 -10.45
N THR A 89 -6.47 -12.63 -10.22
CA THR A 89 -6.62 -11.18 -10.08
C THR A 89 -7.20 -10.54 -11.35
N LEU A 90 -6.80 -11.02 -12.53
CA LEU A 90 -7.28 -10.44 -13.79
C LEU A 90 -8.76 -10.75 -13.99
N GLN A 91 -9.17 -12.00 -13.70
CA GLN A 91 -10.57 -12.38 -13.74
C GLN A 91 -11.41 -11.59 -12.73
N LEU A 92 -10.92 -11.39 -11.51
CA LEU A 92 -11.58 -10.59 -10.49
C LEU A 92 -11.71 -9.12 -10.90
N ALA A 93 -10.69 -8.55 -11.57
CA ALA A 93 -10.73 -7.19 -12.09
C ALA A 93 -11.78 -7.04 -13.19
N MET A 94 -11.80 -7.98 -14.15
CA MET A 94 -12.79 -8.05 -15.22
C MET A 94 -14.22 -8.10 -14.66
N GLN A 95 -14.46 -8.93 -13.65
CA GLN A 95 -15.75 -9.00 -12.95
C GLN A 95 -16.10 -7.68 -12.24
N ALA A 96 -15.13 -7.05 -11.58
CA ALA A 96 -15.35 -5.82 -10.83
C ALA A 96 -15.79 -4.65 -11.72
N ILE A 97 -15.26 -4.59 -12.95
CA ILE A 97 -15.59 -3.53 -13.93
C ILE A 97 -16.63 -3.98 -14.98
N ALA A 98 -17.23 -5.18 -14.81
CA ALA A 98 -18.19 -5.76 -15.73
C ALA A 98 -17.71 -5.78 -17.21
N SER A 99 -16.44 -6.13 -17.44
CA SER A 99 -15.83 -6.18 -18.77
C SER A 99 -15.31 -7.57 -19.11
N LYS A 100 -15.28 -7.90 -20.41
CA LYS A 100 -14.60 -9.08 -20.97
C LYS A 100 -13.22 -8.76 -21.53
N ASP A 101 -12.81 -7.50 -21.53
CA ASP A 101 -11.50 -7.06 -22.00
C ASP A 101 -10.47 -7.13 -20.86
N ALA A 102 -9.56 -8.09 -20.96
CA ALA A 102 -8.53 -8.33 -19.96
C ALA A 102 -7.47 -7.21 -19.94
N ALA A 103 -7.11 -6.64 -21.09
CA ALA A 103 -6.15 -5.54 -21.14
C ALA A 103 -6.73 -4.29 -20.48
N LEU A 104 -7.99 -3.96 -20.76
CA LEU A 104 -8.69 -2.86 -20.09
C LEU A 104 -8.79 -3.09 -18.57
N ALA A 105 -9.09 -4.32 -18.15
CA ALA A 105 -9.16 -4.66 -16.72
C ALA A 105 -7.81 -4.48 -16.02
N ALA A 106 -6.72 -4.92 -16.65
CA ALA A 106 -5.37 -4.72 -16.12
C ALA A 106 -4.98 -3.23 -16.06
N GLN A 107 -5.29 -2.46 -17.11
CA GLN A 107 -5.09 -1.01 -17.11
C GLN A 107 -5.82 -0.35 -15.93
N ARG A 108 -7.12 -0.60 -15.77
CA ARG A 108 -7.94 0.00 -14.72
C ARG A 108 -7.48 -0.43 -13.33
N LEU A 109 -6.98 -1.67 -13.17
CA LEU A 109 -6.39 -2.14 -11.92
C LEU A 109 -5.12 -1.37 -11.55
N MET A 110 -4.22 -1.16 -12.50
CA MET A 110 -2.99 -0.39 -12.27
C MET A 110 -3.28 1.09 -12.00
N GLU A 111 -4.16 1.72 -12.78
CA GLU A 111 -4.61 3.09 -12.52
C GLU A 111 -5.25 3.21 -11.12
N ALA A 112 -6.14 2.28 -10.75
CA ALA A 112 -6.77 2.26 -9.43
C ALA A 112 -5.74 2.08 -8.31
N ALA A 113 -4.73 1.23 -8.51
CA ALA A 113 -3.66 1.01 -7.54
C ALA A 113 -2.85 2.29 -7.32
N LEU A 114 -2.42 2.95 -8.41
CA LEU A 114 -1.70 4.22 -8.35
C LEU A 114 -2.54 5.37 -7.78
N LEU A 115 -3.87 5.31 -7.94
CA LEU A 115 -4.80 6.29 -7.38
C LEU A 115 -5.10 6.06 -5.89
N LEU A 116 -4.70 4.93 -5.29
CA LEU A 116 -4.99 4.62 -3.89
C LEU A 116 -4.52 5.70 -2.90
N PRO A 117 -3.29 6.24 -3.00
CA PRO A 117 -2.85 7.34 -2.12
C PRO A 117 -3.76 8.58 -2.25
N HIS A 118 -4.15 8.93 -3.47
CA HIS A 118 -5.05 10.06 -3.72
C HIS A 118 -6.46 9.80 -3.19
N PHE A 119 -6.96 8.57 -3.34
CA PHE A 119 -8.24 8.15 -2.78
C PHE A 119 -8.28 8.34 -1.26
N VAL A 120 -7.21 7.97 -0.54
CA VAL A 120 -7.11 8.16 0.91
C VAL A 120 -7.20 9.64 1.31
N GLN A 121 -6.69 10.55 0.48
CA GLN A 121 -6.76 11.99 0.73
C GLN A 121 -8.14 12.59 0.41
N MET A 122 -8.78 12.14 -0.69
CA MET A 122 -9.98 12.77 -1.23
C MET A 122 -11.31 12.15 -0.73
N ALA A 123 -11.26 10.91 -0.26
CA ALA A 123 -12.44 10.19 0.21
C ALA A 123 -12.70 10.47 1.69
N ASP A 124 -13.92 10.19 2.11
CA ASP A 124 -14.37 10.37 3.48
C ASP A 124 -15.08 9.16 4.04
N LEU A 125 -14.79 8.93 5.31
CA LEU A 125 -15.44 7.93 6.12
C LEU A 125 -15.47 8.44 7.55
N LYS A 126 -16.65 8.43 8.17
CA LYS A 126 -16.79 8.88 9.56
C LYS A 126 -16.23 7.81 10.51
N PRO A 127 -15.72 8.18 11.69
CA PRO A 127 -15.48 7.20 12.75
C PRO A 127 -16.74 6.37 13.05
N GLY A 128 -16.57 5.09 13.38
CA GLY A 128 -17.69 4.16 13.57
C GLY A 128 -17.26 2.70 13.60
N SER A 129 -18.25 1.82 13.80
CA SER A 129 -18.06 0.37 13.73
C SER A 129 -18.37 -0.13 12.32
N TYR A 130 -17.39 -0.75 11.68
CA TYR A 130 -17.51 -1.24 10.30
C TYR A 130 -17.25 -2.74 10.23
N ALA A 131 -17.83 -3.42 9.25
CA ALA A 131 -17.56 -4.83 9.02
C ALA A 131 -16.11 -5.03 8.54
N ASN A 132 -15.38 -5.96 9.17
CA ASN A 132 -14.05 -6.35 8.71
C ASN A 132 -13.84 -7.87 8.83
N GLY A 133 -14.39 -8.61 7.85
CA GLY A 133 -14.40 -10.07 7.91
C GLY A 133 -15.41 -10.57 8.94
N LYS A 134 -14.98 -11.41 9.88
CA LYS A 134 -15.86 -12.02 10.89
C LYS A 134 -16.14 -11.13 12.09
N ALA A 135 -15.33 -10.10 12.32
CA ALA A 135 -15.46 -9.20 13.46
C ALA A 135 -15.60 -7.74 12.98
N PRO A 136 -16.35 -6.91 13.71
CA PRO A 136 -16.35 -5.48 13.43
C PRO A 136 -15.00 -4.85 13.79
N PHE A 137 -14.67 -3.75 13.11
CA PHE A 137 -13.53 -2.90 13.40
C PHE A 137 -14.03 -1.50 13.78
N THR A 138 -13.56 -1.00 14.92
CA THR A 138 -13.84 0.36 15.37
C THR A 138 -12.86 1.34 14.73
N LEU A 139 -13.30 1.99 13.65
CA LEU A 139 -12.55 3.06 13.01
C LEU A 139 -12.68 4.36 13.84
N THR A 140 -11.56 5.04 14.06
CA THR A 140 -11.50 6.23 14.92
C THR A 140 -10.96 7.41 14.13
N ALA A 141 -11.12 8.63 14.65
CA ALA A 141 -10.51 9.82 14.04
C ALA A 141 -8.98 9.69 13.97
N ARG A 142 -8.34 9.06 14.96
CA ARG A 142 -6.89 8.84 14.98
C ARG A 142 -6.43 7.91 13.85
N HIS A 143 -7.20 6.86 13.57
CA HIS A 143 -6.95 6.02 12.40
C HIS A 143 -6.97 6.85 11.11
N LEU A 144 -8.01 7.66 10.92
CA LEU A 144 -8.17 8.50 9.73
C LEU A 144 -7.04 9.52 9.56
N THR A 145 -6.60 10.16 10.64
CA THR A 145 -5.44 11.07 10.62
C THR A 145 -4.19 10.33 10.17
N LEU A 146 -3.93 9.15 10.73
CA LEU A 146 -2.74 8.36 10.39
C LEU A 146 -2.76 7.84 8.95
N LEU A 147 -3.92 7.40 8.45
CA LEU A 147 -4.05 6.98 7.04
C LEU A 147 -3.69 8.12 6.09
N ARG A 148 -4.14 9.35 6.39
CA ARG A 148 -3.82 10.53 5.58
C ARG A 148 -2.37 10.99 5.72
N GLN A 149 -1.70 10.61 6.80
CA GLN A 149 -0.29 10.92 7.03
C GLN A 149 0.67 9.91 6.39
N GLN A 150 0.15 8.83 5.79
CA GLN A 150 1.01 7.76 5.28
C GLN A 150 1.98 8.22 4.19
N SER A 151 3.25 7.87 4.34
CA SER A 151 4.29 8.08 3.32
C SER A 151 4.23 6.97 2.28
N TRP A 152 3.61 7.23 1.13
CA TRP A 152 3.50 6.25 0.04
C TRP A 152 4.75 6.24 -0.83
N MET A 153 5.27 5.05 -1.13
CA MET A 153 6.41 4.85 -2.03
C MET A 153 5.94 4.60 -3.46
N THR A 154 6.63 5.22 -4.43
CA THR A 154 6.47 4.87 -5.85
C THR A 154 7.13 3.52 -6.13
N LEU A 155 6.77 2.89 -7.25
CA LEU A 155 7.40 1.62 -7.68
C LEU A 155 8.92 1.77 -7.86
N GLU A 156 9.37 2.92 -8.37
CA GLU A 156 10.80 3.23 -8.50
C GLU A 156 11.51 3.21 -7.15
N MET A 157 10.90 3.80 -6.11
CA MET A 157 11.45 3.82 -4.76
C MET A 157 11.54 2.43 -4.11
N LEU A 158 10.71 1.48 -4.55
CA LEU A 158 10.77 0.08 -4.09
C LEU A 158 11.99 -0.69 -4.65
N GLY A 159 12.67 -0.15 -5.66
CA GLY A 159 13.96 -0.64 -6.14
C GLY A 159 13.92 -1.92 -6.99
N MET A 160 12.72 -2.33 -7.43
CA MET A 160 12.48 -3.45 -8.35
C MET A 160 11.77 -2.92 -9.60
N GLY A 161 12.22 -3.35 -10.78
CA GLY A 161 11.58 -2.98 -12.05
C GLY A 161 10.19 -3.62 -12.18
N VAL A 162 9.31 -3.00 -12.98
CA VAL A 162 7.95 -3.53 -13.19
C VAL A 162 8.00 -4.95 -13.77
N GLU A 163 8.90 -5.18 -14.71
CA GLU A 163 9.10 -6.47 -15.36
C GLU A 163 9.52 -7.55 -14.36
N ASP A 164 10.36 -7.19 -13.38
CA ASP A 164 10.81 -8.09 -12.32
C ASP A 164 9.62 -8.48 -11.42
N TYR A 165 8.78 -7.50 -11.02
CA TYR A 165 7.54 -7.78 -10.29
C TYR A 165 6.67 -8.81 -11.03
N LEU A 166 6.42 -8.56 -12.32
CA LEU A 166 5.57 -9.43 -13.13
C LEU A 166 6.20 -10.81 -13.37
N ALA A 167 7.53 -10.90 -13.47
CA ALA A 167 8.25 -12.16 -13.60
C ALA A 167 8.17 -13.03 -12.34
N GLU A 168 8.18 -12.40 -11.16
CA GLU A 168 7.99 -13.06 -9.86
C GLU A 168 6.51 -13.36 -9.55
N GLY A 169 5.59 -13.03 -10.46
CA GLY A 169 4.15 -13.25 -10.29
C GLY A 169 3.48 -12.24 -9.36
N PHE A 170 4.09 -11.08 -9.16
CA PHE A 170 3.56 -9.98 -8.36
C PHE A 170 3.02 -8.86 -9.23
N TRP A 171 1.94 -8.23 -8.75
CA TRP A 171 1.41 -7.00 -9.31
C TRP A 171 2.21 -5.80 -8.77
N PRO A 172 2.63 -4.87 -9.66
CA PRO A 172 3.40 -3.69 -9.30
C PRO A 172 2.47 -2.67 -8.61
N THR A 173 2.31 -2.83 -7.30
CA THR A 173 1.36 -2.07 -6.49
C THR A 173 2.10 -1.16 -5.50
N PRO A 174 1.54 0.01 -5.15
CA PRO A 174 2.19 0.91 -4.20
C PRO A 174 2.15 0.36 -2.77
N SER A 175 3.14 0.74 -1.98
CA SER A 175 3.25 0.42 -0.55
C SER A 175 3.54 1.69 0.24
N VAL A 176 3.07 1.74 1.48
CA VAL A 176 3.57 2.71 2.45
C VAL A 176 5.01 2.35 2.83
N ASP A 177 5.83 3.36 3.10
CA ASP A 177 7.21 3.19 3.58
C ASP A 177 7.21 2.50 4.96
N GLY A 178 7.61 1.22 5.01
CA GLY A 178 7.69 0.46 6.26
C GLY A 178 8.77 0.93 7.23
N LYS A 179 9.74 1.72 6.75
CA LYS A 179 10.78 2.35 7.57
C LYS A 179 10.34 3.70 8.12
N ARG A 180 9.58 4.46 7.33
CA ARG A 180 9.14 5.83 7.65
C ARG A 180 7.66 6.03 7.29
N PRO A 181 6.74 5.33 7.98
CA PRO A 181 5.34 5.25 7.53
C PRO A 181 4.56 6.56 7.62
N TYR A 182 5.03 7.56 8.37
CA TYR A 182 4.29 8.80 8.65
C TYR A 182 5.09 10.08 8.41
N GLY A 183 6.26 9.99 7.78
CA GLY A 183 7.12 11.15 7.52
C GLY A 183 8.54 10.75 7.14
N ASP A 184 9.52 11.44 7.73
CA ASP A 184 10.95 11.35 7.39
C ASP A 184 11.80 10.72 8.50
N PHE A 185 11.24 10.54 9.70
CA PHE A 185 11.97 9.99 10.85
C PHE A 185 11.76 8.48 11.00
N THR A 186 12.81 7.78 11.41
CA THR A 186 12.73 6.33 11.68
C THR A 186 11.95 6.00 12.98
N ASN A 187 11.79 6.97 13.89
CA ASN A 187 11.06 6.78 15.15
C ASN A 187 9.57 7.06 14.95
N TYR A 188 8.90 6.18 14.20
CA TYR A 188 7.51 6.37 13.77
C TYR A 188 6.51 6.66 14.91
N PRO A 189 6.63 6.14 16.16
CA PRO A 189 5.68 6.49 17.22
C PRO A 189 5.73 7.98 17.58
N VAL A 190 6.88 8.64 17.45
CA VAL A 190 7.00 10.08 17.69
C VAL A 190 6.29 10.86 16.59
N GLU A 191 6.47 10.48 15.32
CA GLU A 191 5.76 11.13 14.20
C GLU A 191 4.24 10.94 14.31
N MET A 192 3.80 9.75 14.71
CA MET A 192 2.39 9.50 15.03
C MET A 192 1.90 10.45 16.13
N ALA A 193 2.67 10.62 17.20
CA ALA A 193 2.29 11.55 18.28
C ALA A 193 2.17 12.98 17.75
N GLN A 194 3.12 13.45 16.93
CA GLN A 194 3.07 14.77 16.31
C GLN A 194 1.84 14.93 15.39
N ALA A 195 1.60 13.96 14.50
CA ALA A 195 0.46 13.98 13.57
C ALA A 195 -0.89 13.96 14.30
N LEU A 196 -0.95 13.33 15.48
CA LEU A 196 -2.13 13.25 16.32
C LEU A 196 -2.26 14.42 17.33
N GLY A 197 -1.30 15.35 17.38
CA GLY A 197 -1.27 16.44 18.35
C GLY A 197 -1.09 15.99 19.81
N LEU A 198 -0.42 14.84 20.02
CA LEU A 198 -0.16 14.27 21.34
C LEU A 198 1.15 14.80 21.94
N PRO A 199 1.34 14.73 23.27
CA PRO A 199 2.52 15.27 23.92
C PRO A 199 3.83 14.64 23.42
N VAL A 200 4.73 15.50 22.91
CA VAL A 200 6.10 15.16 22.54
C VAL A 200 7.06 16.09 23.26
N ARG A 201 8.05 15.54 23.93
CA ARG A 201 9.08 16.28 24.65
C ARG A 201 10.33 16.40 23.78
N LYS A 202 10.93 17.58 23.75
CA LYS A 202 12.28 17.77 23.20
C LYS A 202 13.29 17.58 24.31
N GLU A 203 14.22 16.66 24.14
CA GLU A 203 15.31 16.43 25.08
C GLU A 203 16.47 17.41 24.84
N ALA A 204 17.43 17.44 25.77
CA ALA A 204 18.56 18.38 25.74
C ALA A 204 19.44 18.23 24.48
N ASP A 205 19.53 17.02 23.92
CA ASP A 205 20.25 16.72 22.67
C ASP A 205 19.45 17.09 21.40
N GLY A 206 18.24 17.64 21.58
CA GLY A 206 17.34 18.00 20.49
C GLY A 206 16.48 16.86 19.96
N SER A 207 16.66 15.62 20.46
CA SER A 207 15.82 14.49 20.10
C SER A 207 14.39 14.66 20.64
N LEU A 208 13.45 14.01 19.98
CA LEU A 208 12.04 14.00 20.38
C LEU A 208 11.70 12.68 21.07
N ALA A 209 11.06 12.78 22.23
CA ALA A 209 10.69 11.66 23.07
C ALA A 209 9.20 11.69 23.42
N ILE A 210 8.66 10.48 23.64
CA ILE A 210 7.32 10.23 24.16
C ILE A 210 7.44 9.28 25.34
N THR A 211 6.44 9.27 26.21
CA THR A 211 6.42 8.34 27.35
C THR A 211 6.34 6.88 26.87
N PRO A 212 6.85 5.91 27.64
CA PRO A 212 6.71 4.49 27.30
C PRO A 212 5.25 4.04 27.12
N ALA A 213 4.34 4.55 27.95
CA ALA A 213 2.91 4.27 27.84
C ALA A 213 2.33 4.73 26.50
N LEU A 214 2.63 5.98 26.10
CA LEU A 214 2.18 6.52 24.81
C LEU A 214 2.80 5.74 23.64
N ARG A 215 4.07 5.33 23.76
CA ARG A 215 4.71 4.51 22.74
C ARG A 215 3.97 3.19 22.51
N MET A 216 3.64 2.45 23.57
CA MET A 216 2.90 1.18 23.45
C MET A 216 1.53 1.39 22.81
N GLU A 217 0.83 2.44 23.19
CA GLU A 217 -0.47 2.80 22.62
C GLU A 217 -0.37 3.09 21.11
N LEU A 218 0.64 3.87 20.70
CA LEU A 218 0.85 4.20 19.29
C LEU A 218 1.33 3.01 18.48
N GLN A 219 2.09 2.09 19.05
CA GLN A 219 2.44 0.82 18.40
C GLN A 219 1.21 -0.03 18.14
N ALA A 220 0.30 -0.15 19.12
CA ALA A 220 -0.97 -0.85 18.93
C ALA A 220 -1.83 -0.17 17.85
N LEU A 221 -1.89 1.16 17.86
CA LEU A 221 -2.61 1.94 16.86
C LEU A 221 -2.01 1.78 15.44
N HIS A 222 -0.69 1.70 15.33
CA HIS A 222 0.02 1.46 14.07
C HIS A 222 -0.38 0.12 13.46
N GLN A 223 -0.40 -0.96 14.27
CA GLN A 223 -0.84 -2.29 13.79
C GLN A 223 -2.31 -2.29 13.33
N GLN A 224 -3.16 -1.45 13.92
CA GLN A 224 -4.56 -1.31 13.52
C GLN A 224 -4.73 -0.61 12.16
N THR A 225 -3.71 0.08 11.65
CA THR A 225 -3.82 0.83 10.38
C THR A 225 -4.05 -0.06 9.16
N MET A 226 -3.67 -1.33 9.19
CA MET A 226 -4.00 -2.28 8.12
C MET A 226 -5.51 -2.51 8.03
N ALA A 227 -6.14 -2.82 9.17
CA ALA A 227 -7.59 -2.99 9.24
C ALA A 227 -8.32 -1.67 8.94
N ALA A 228 -7.79 -0.54 9.42
CA ALA A 228 -8.34 0.77 9.12
C ALA A 228 -8.33 1.07 7.62
N LEU A 229 -7.21 0.84 6.92
CA LEU A 229 -7.11 1.04 5.48
C LEU A 229 -8.03 0.07 4.73
N GLN A 230 -8.11 -1.20 5.16
CA GLN A 230 -9.00 -2.19 4.57
C GLN A 230 -10.48 -1.79 4.65
N VAL A 231 -10.92 -1.25 5.79
CA VAL A 231 -12.26 -0.69 5.96
C VAL A 231 -12.42 0.57 5.10
N PHE A 232 -11.44 1.46 5.11
CA PHE A 232 -11.50 2.72 4.39
C PHE A 232 -11.70 2.51 2.89
N VAL A 233 -10.92 1.63 2.25
CA VAL A 233 -11.07 1.38 0.81
C VAL A 233 -12.43 0.79 0.43
N ARG A 234 -13.07 0.03 1.33
CA ARG A 234 -14.40 -0.57 1.12
C ARG A 234 -15.54 0.43 1.26
N GLU A 235 -15.47 1.25 2.32
CA GLU A 235 -16.62 1.99 2.81
C GLU A 235 -16.57 3.50 2.51
N ALA A 236 -15.39 4.06 2.24
CA ALA A 236 -15.26 5.51 2.06
C ALA A 236 -16.00 6.00 0.80
N GLY A 237 -16.70 7.14 0.97
CA GLY A 237 -17.36 7.85 -0.12
C GLY A 237 -16.44 8.93 -0.70
N LEU A 238 -16.46 9.10 -2.02
CA LEU A 238 -15.74 10.20 -2.66
C LEU A 238 -16.41 11.54 -2.32
N ARG A 239 -15.64 12.51 -1.83
CA ARG A 239 -16.10 13.92 -1.72
C ARG A 239 -15.98 14.65 -3.06
N ARG A 240 -14.98 14.28 -3.84
CA ARG A 240 -14.70 14.72 -5.21
C ARG A 240 -14.11 13.55 -5.99
N ASN A 241 -14.08 13.62 -7.31
CA ASN A 241 -13.50 12.58 -8.17
C ASN A 241 -12.28 13.06 -8.97
N THR A 242 -11.94 14.35 -8.92
CA THR A 242 -10.72 14.90 -9.51
C THR A 242 -9.56 14.85 -8.51
N VAL A 243 -8.41 14.37 -9.00
CA VAL A 243 -7.16 14.16 -8.25
C VAL A 243 -6.44 15.48 -8.00
#